data_AF-N2AN21-F1
#
_entry.id   AF-N2AN21-F1
#
_cell.length_a   1.000
_cell.length_b   1.000
_cell.length_c   1.000
_cell.angle_alpha   90.00
_cell.angle_beta   90.00
_cell.angle_gamma   90.00
#
_symmetry.space_group_name_H-M   'P 1'
#
loop_
_entity.id
_entity.type
_entity.pdbx_description
1 polymer ?
#
loop_
_entity_poly.entity_id
_entity_poly.type
_entity_poly.pdbx_seq_one_letter_code
_entity_poly.pdbx_strand_id
1 'polypeptide(L)' 'MSKKKITEDTTTTAPAKNAPALVKKIGRTTYIVRVHFSKTSKETMSDKIKRMLKNEIQQM' A
#
# COMPACT_ATOMS: atom_id res chain seq x y z
N MET A 1 12.72 23.50 26.46
CA MET A 1 12.43 22.14 25.95
C MET A 1 11.26 22.23 24.97
N SER A 2 11.55 22.57 23.71
CA SER A 2 10.52 22.81 22.69
C SER A 2 10.06 21.48 22.10
N LYS A 3 8.82 21.08 22.41
CA LYS A 3 8.17 19.91 21.83
C LYS A 3 7.90 20.19 20.34
N LYS A 4 8.73 19.60 19.46
CA LYS A 4 8.56 19.65 18.01
C LYS A 4 7.34 18.81 17.63
N LYS A 5 6.27 19.49 17.20
CA LYS A 5 5.04 18.90 16.65
C LYS A 5 5.42 18.20 15.33
N ILE A 6 5.30 16.88 15.28
CA ILE A 6 5.44 16.12 14.03
C ILE A 6 4.09 16.23 13.34
N THR A 7 4.02 17.11 12.34
CA THR A 7 2.90 17.16 11.41
C THR A 7 3.06 15.95 10.48
N GLU A 8 2.18 14.97 10.64
CA GLU A 8 2.09 13.82 9.75
C GLU A 8 1.38 14.24 8.46
N ASP A 9 2.13 14.85 7.55
CA ASP A 9 1.70 15.03 6.17
C ASP A 9 1.53 13.63 5.55
N THR A 10 0.30 13.14 5.54
CA THR A 10 -0.12 11.98 4.74
C THR A 10 -0.08 12.41 3.28
N THR A 11 1.12 12.54 2.74
CA THR A 11 1.33 12.70 1.31
C THR A 11 1.14 11.30 0.71
N THR A 12 -0.04 11.05 0.15
CA THR A 12 -0.27 9.94 -0.79
C THR A 12 0.57 10.22 -2.03
N THR A 13 1.88 9.95 -1.95
CA THR A 13 2.77 10.02 -3.09
C THR A 13 2.33 8.94 -4.07
N ALA A 14 1.87 9.36 -5.26
CA ALA A 14 1.57 8.45 -6.36
C ALA A 14 2.73 7.46 -6.52
N PRO A 15 2.47 6.16 -6.72
CA PRO A 15 3.52 5.16 -6.78
C PRO A 15 4.53 5.57 -7.85
N ALA A 16 5.75 5.92 -7.44
CA ALA A 16 6.80 6.34 -8.36
C ALA A 16 6.95 5.25 -9.43
N LYS A 17 6.71 5.55 -10.71
CA LYS A 17 6.61 4.54 -11.79
C LYS A 17 7.82 3.59 -11.82
N ASN A 18 8.98 4.02 -11.32
CA ASN A 18 10.24 3.28 -11.28
C ASN A 18 10.59 2.64 -9.92
N ALA A 19 9.69 2.63 -8.93
CA ALA A 19 9.95 1.96 -7.66
C ALA A 19 10.05 0.44 -7.82
N PRO A 20 10.97 -0.24 -7.11
CA PRO A 20 11.11 -1.69 -7.19
C PRO A 20 9.80 -2.38 -6.84
N ALA A 21 9.37 -3.28 -7.72
CA ALA A 21 8.14 -4.04 -7.56
C ALA A 21 8.44 -5.54 -7.66
N LEU A 22 7.75 -6.33 -6.84
CA LEU A 22 7.76 -7.78 -6.98
C LEU A 22 6.76 -8.15 -8.07
N VAL A 23 7.26 -8.62 -9.22
CA VAL A 23 6.42 -9.09 -10.32
C VAL A 23 6.30 -10.60 -10.24
N LYS A 24 5.08 -11.12 -10.13
CA LYS A 24 4.80 -12.56 -10.10
C LYS A 24 3.69 -12.90 -11.07
N LYS A 25 3.94 -13.85 -11.97
CA LYS A 25 2.90 -14.41 -12.86
C LYS A 25 2.30 -15.65 -12.21
N ILE A 26 0.97 -15.68 -12.08
CA ILE A 26 0.21 -16.84 -11.59
C ILE A 26 -0.90 -17.10 -12.61
N GLY A 27 -0.82 -18.24 -13.30
CA GLY A 27 -1.68 -18.54 -14.44
C GLY A 27 -1.53 -17.50 -15.56
N ARG A 28 -2.65 -16.88 -15.96
CA ARG A 28 -2.69 -15.82 -16.99
C ARG A 28 -2.52 -14.41 -16.43
N THR A 29 -2.51 -14.26 -15.10
CA THR A 29 -2.48 -12.94 -14.45
C THR A 29 -1.07 -12.60 -14.00
N THR A 30 -0.64 -11.38 -14.31
CA THR A 30 0.64 -10.83 -13.85
C THR A 30 0.37 -9.88 -12.69
N TYR A 31 0.82 -10.26 -11.50
CA TYR A 31 0.72 -9.45 -10.29
C TYR A 31 1.96 -8.57 -10.17
N ILE A 32 1.75 -7.26 -10.04
CA ILE A 32 2.81 -6.28 -9.76
C ILE A 32 2.60 -5.75 -8.35
N VAL A 33 3.38 -6.25 -7.40
CA VAL A 33 3.26 -5.89 -5.99
C VAL A 33 4.27 -4.79 -5.66
N ARG A 34 3.77 -3.66 -5.17
CA ARG A 34 4.58 -2.53 -4.68
C ARG A 34 4.40 -2.40 -3.18
N VAL A 35 5.50 -2.43 -2.43
CA VAL A 35 5.49 -2.30 -0.97
C VAL A 35 5.74 -0.85 -0.60
N HIS A 36 4.89 -0.30 0.26
CA HIS A 36 5.11 0.98 0.89
C HIS A 36 5.19 0.77 2.40
N PHE A 37 6.33 1.09 2.99
CA PHE A 37 6.51 0.99 4.44
C PHE A 37 5.94 2.25 5.09
N SER A 38 4.96 2.08 5.97
CA SER A 38 4.46 3.13 6.85
C SER A 38 4.88 2.82 8.29
N LYS A 39 5.31 3.85 9.02
CA LYS A 39 5.66 3.73 10.45
C LYS A 39 4.44 3.49 11.34
N THR A 40 3.25 3.86 10.89
CA THR A 40 2.01 3.81 11.67
C THR A 40 1.09 2.66 11.25
N SER A 41 1.32 2.07 10.07
CA SER A 41 0.52 0.95 9.59
C SER A 41 0.92 -0.35 10.30
N LYS A 42 -0.07 -0.96 10.98
CA LYS A 42 0.02 -2.32 11.52
C LYS A 42 -0.59 -3.37 10.57
N GLU A 43 -1.03 -2.93 9.39
CA GLU A 43 -1.74 -3.77 8.42
C GLU A 43 -0.77 -4.75 7.75
N THR A 44 -1.09 -6.04 7.79
CA THR A 44 -0.31 -7.04 7.04
C THR A 44 -0.70 -7.04 5.56
N MET A 45 0.12 -7.64 4.71
CA MET A 45 -0.21 -7.81 3.28
C MET A 45 -1.54 -8.55 3.09
N SER A 46 -1.78 -9.59 3.89
CA SER A 46 -3.02 -10.38 3.87
C SER A 46 -4.24 -9.52 4.21
N ASP A 47 -4.14 -8.67 5.23
CA ASP A 47 -5.24 -7.79 5.65
C ASP A 47 -5.57 -6.77 4.57
N LYS A 48 -4.53 -6.19 3.96
CA LYS A 48 -4.67 -5.21 2.89
C LYS A 48 -5.33 -5.81 1.64
N ILE A 49 -4.93 -7.01 1.24
CA ILE A 49 -5.54 -7.72 0.10
C ILE A 49 -7.02 -8.00 0.37
N LYS A 50 -7.36 -8.53 1.56
CA LYS A 50 -8.75 -8.80 1.94
C LYS A 50 -9.60 -7.53 1.91
N ARG A 51 -9.06 -6.41 2.42
CA ARG A 51 -9.75 -5.12 2.40
C ARG A 51 -9.94 -4.59 0.98
N MET A 52 -8.93 -4.68 0.12
CA MET A 52 -9.07 -4.28 -1.29
C MET A 52 -10.17 -5.07 -1.98
N LEU A 53 -10.19 -6.40 -1.84
CA LEU A 53 -11.22 -7.26 -2.42
C LEU A 53 -12.62 -6.91 -1.92
N LYS A 54 -12.78 -6.68 -0.61
CA LYS A 54 -14.07 -6.29 -0.02
C LYS A 54 -14.56 -4.96 -0.58
N ASN A 55 -13.66 -3.97 -0.67
CA ASN A 55 -14.00 -2.65 -1.20
C ASN A 55 -14.38 -2.71 -2.68
N GLU A 56 -13.70 -3.55 -3.48
CA GLU A 56 -14.02 -3.75 -4.89
C GLU A 56 -15.45 -4.30 -5.06
N ILE A 57 -15.82 -5.31 -4.26
CA ILE A 57 -17.16 -5.91 -4.30
C ILE A 57 -18.23 -4.93 -3.83
N GLN A 58 -17.93 -4.06 -2.85
CA GLN A 58 -18.87 -3.04 -2.38
C GLN A 58 -19.04 -1.85 -3.32
N GLN A 59 -18.06 -1.59 -4.19
CA GLN A 59 -18.11 -0.51 -5.18
C GLN A 59 -18.71 -0.96 -6.52
N MET A 60 -18.98 -2.25 -6.68
CA MET A 60 -19.78 -2.84 -7.77
C MET A 60 -21.26 -2.80 -7.44
#